data_AF-A0AAP6DAY1-F1
#
_entry.id   AF-A0AAP6DAY1-F1
#
_cell.length_a   1.000
_cell.length_b   1.000
_cell.length_c   1.000
_cell.angle_alpha   90.00
_cell.angle_beta   90.00
_cell.angle_gamma   90.00
#
_symmetry.space_group_name_H-M   'P 1'
#
loop_
_entity.id
_entity.type
_entity.pdbx_description
1 polymer ?
#
loop_
_entity_poly.entity_id
_entity_poly.type
_entity_poly.pdbx_seq_one_letter_code
_entity_poly.pdbx_strand_id
1 'polypeptide(L)'
;GYRFRAKYCSECGADNDIAARICHECDATLVDPDKKLKEALNLKDALIFECTEMDLSVFKSNDGKSQLKVTYSGEPYQGEGHALVHEFWSLNTKKQKQTFKDQFVRPHLADKHRPFEEASPTRVVANQHRFRLPQFVIARKSGRFWKLRDKIFEDELK
;
A
#
# COMPACT_ATOMS: atom_id res chain seq x y z
N GLY A 1 3.13 29.24 -0.35
CA GLY A 1 3.40 28.23 0.67
C GLY A 1 2.22 27.30 0.75
N TYR A 2 2.43 26.00 0.59
CA TYR A 2 1.50 24.92 0.93
C TYR A 2 2.37 23.66 0.92
N ARG A 3 2.71 23.12 2.08
CA ARG A 3 3.38 21.81 2.16
C ARG A 3 2.27 20.77 2.18
N PHE A 4 2.04 20.14 1.02
CA PHE A 4 1.12 19.01 0.79
C PHE A 4 1.61 17.73 1.50
N ARG A 5 1.83 17.79 2.81
CA ARG A 5 2.21 16.62 3.60
C ARG A 5 0.95 15.93 4.06
N ALA A 6 0.72 14.73 3.55
CA ALA A 6 -0.41 13.93 3.93
C ALA A 6 0.04 12.58 4.47
N LYS A 7 -0.64 12.09 5.50
CA LYS A 7 -0.64 10.67 5.84
C LYS A 7 -1.92 10.02 5.36
N TYR A 8 -1.82 8.77 4.91
CA TYR A 8 -2.96 8.07 4.31
C TYR A 8 -3.68 7.23 5.37
N CYS A 9 -5.00 7.32 5.39
CA CYS A 9 -5.82 6.47 6.26
C CYS A 9 -5.71 5.00 5.80
N SER A 10 -5.40 4.08 6.72
CA SER A 10 -5.32 2.65 6.42
C SER A 10 -6.69 2.02 6.10
N GLU A 11 -7.78 2.64 6.56
CA GLU A 11 -9.14 2.14 6.35
C GLU A 11 -9.72 2.60 5.00
N CYS A 12 -9.71 3.91 4.76
CA CYS A 12 -10.36 4.53 3.59
C CYS A 12 -9.39 5.14 2.57
N GLY A 13 -8.09 5.18 2.83
CA GLY A 13 -7.10 5.75 1.91
C GLY A 13 -7.15 7.26 1.71
N ALA A 14 -7.98 7.99 2.47
CA ALA A 14 -8.02 9.44 2.46
C ALA A 14 -6.66 10.04 2.84
N ASP A 15 -6.29 11.13 2.17
CA ASP A 15 -5.14 11.95 2.53
C ASP A 15 -5.53 12.87 3.69
N ASN A 16 -4.74 12.84 4.77
CA ASN A 16 -5.02 13.63 5.96
C ASN A 16 -3.79 14.47 6.28
N ASP A 17 -4.01 15.64 6.88
CA ASP A 17 -2.89 16.45 7.41
C ASP A 17 -1.98 15.56 8.27
N ILE A 18 -0.66 15.74 8.13
CA ILE A 18 0.32 14.94 8.85
C ILE A 18 0.13 14.98 10.38
N ALA A 19 -0.41 16.08 10.93
CA ALA A 19 -0.72 16.22 12.34
C ALA A 19 -2.11 15.68 12.74
N ALA A 20 -2.97 15.29 11.80
CA ALA A 20 -4.32 14.79 12.07
C ALA A 20 -4.28 13.50 12.88
N ARG A 21 -5.06 13.37 13.95
CA ARG A 21 -5.14 12.12 14.73
C ARG A 21 -6.32 11.24 14.33
N ILE A 22 -7.28 11.83 13.61
CA ILE A 22 -8.53 11.22 13.19
C ILE A 22 -8.68 11.49 11.70
N CYS A 23 -9.13 10.49 10.96
CA CYS A 23 -9.40 10.63 9.55
C CYS A 23 -10.61 11.53 9.33
N HIS A 24 -10.46 12.54 8.48
CA HIS A 24 -11.55 13.46 8.18
C HIS A 24 -12.69 12.85 7.34
N GLU A 25 -12.47 11.69 6.70
CA GLU A 25 -13.47 11.02 5.84
C GLU A 25 -14.20 9.89 6.55
N CYS A 26 -13.54 9.13 7.45
CA CYS A 26 -14.13 7.95 8.09
C CYS A 26 -13.97 7.86 9.62
N ASP A 27 -13.47 8.92 10.26
CA ASP A 27 -13.25 9.01 11.71
C ASP A 27 -12.28 7.96 12.30
N ALA A 28 -11.58 7.19 11.46
CA ALA A 28 -10.59 6.23 11.91
C ALA A 28 -9.38 6.92 12.55
N THR A 29 -8.85 6.34 13.63
CA THR A 29 -7.62 6.82 14.27
C THR A 29 -6.44 6.70 13.32
N LEU A 30 -5.75 7.81 13.10
CA LEU A 30 -4.53 7.87 12.30
C LEU A 30 -3.31 7.69 13.21
N VAL A 31 -2.43 6.77 12.83
CA VAL A 31 -1.18 6.49 13.55
C VAL A 31 -0.02 7.05 12.74
N ASP A 32 0.88 7.77 13.41
CA ASP A 32 2.07 8.32 12.75
C ASP A 32 2.99 7.21 12.23
N PRO A 33 3.65 7.41 11.08
CA PRO A 33 4.47 6.38 10.45
C PRO A 33 5.61 5.89 11.34
N ASP A 34 6.27 6.79 12.09
CA ASP A 34 7.31 6.43 13.07
C ASP A 34 6.77 5.51 14.16
N LYS A 35 5.54 5.78 14.62
CA LYS A 35 4.88 4.96 15.62
C LYS A 35 4.49 3.60 15.03
N LYS A 36 3.99 3.55 13.79
CA LYS A 36 3.70 2.29 13.08
C LYS A 36 4.96 1.43 12.95
N LEU A 37 6.11 2.02 12.58
CA LEU A 37 7.39 1.31 12.49
C LEU A 37 7.83 0.78 13.85
N LYS A 38 7.84 1.62 14.90
CA LYS A 38 8.22 1.18 16.26
C LYS A 38 7.32 0.07 16.78
N GLU A 39 6.00 0.19 16.58
CA GLU A 39 5.05 -0.83 16.98
C GLU A 39 5.26 -2.13 16.21
N ALA A 40 5.53 -2.06 14.91
CA ALA A 40 5.80 -3.23 14.09
C ALA A 40 7.13 -3.90 14.47
N LEU A 41 8.20 -3.14 14.77
CA LEU A 41 9.51 -3.67 15.18
C LEU A 41 9.45 -4.44 16.51
N ASN A 42 8.48 -4.12 17.36
CA ASN A 42 8.25 -4.81 18.63
C ASN A 42 7.49 -6.13 18.47
N LEU A 43 6.95 -6.44 17.28
CA LEU A 43 6.22 -7.67 17.00
C LEU A 43 7.16 -8.74 16.46
N LYS A 44 7.13 -9.93 17.07
CA LYS A 44 7.95 -11.09 16.64
C LYS A 44 7.51 -11.70 15.30
N ASP A 45 6.29 -11.40 14.89
CA ASP A 45 5.64 -11.91 13.68
C ASP A 45 5.46 -10.83 12.60
N ALA A 46 6.19 -9.71 12.71
CA ALA A 46 6.24 -8.68 11.69
C ALA A 46 7.46 -8.87 10.77
N LEU A 47 7.25 -8.54 9.49
CA LEU A 47 8.28 -8.37 8.49
C LEU A 47 8.24 -6.90 8.07
N ILE A 48 9.35 -6.20 8.23
CA ILE A 48 9.50 -4.81 7.83
C ILE A 48 10.68 -4.77 6.89
N PHE A 49 10.52 -4.12 5.74
CA PHE A 49 11.59 -3.97 4.77
C PHE A 49 11.49 -2.62 4.06
N GLU A 50 12.64 -2.11 3.67
CA GLU A 50 12.73 -1.00 2.73
C GLU A 50 12.41 -1.54 1.35
N CYS A 51 11.39 -0.96 0.70
CA CYS A 51 10.95 -1.43 -0.60
C CYS A 51 11.86 -0.81 -1.65
N THR A 52 12.55 -1.65 -2.41
CA THR A 52 13.42 -1.23 -3.52
C THR A 52 12.74 -1.43 -4.87
N GLU A 53 11.83 -2.40 -4.95
CA GLU A 53 11.13 -2.76 -6.18
C GLU A 53 9.63 -2.98 -5.95
N MET A 54 8.82 -2.55 -6.92
CA MET A 54 7.38 -2.80 -6.98
C MET A 54 6.98 -3.24 -8.38
N ASP A 55 6.42 -4.44 -8.49
CA ASP A 55 5.97 -5.04 -9.75
C ASP A 55 4.47 -5.33 -9.74
N LEU A 56 3.78 -4.99 -10.84
CA LEU A 56 2.37 -5.29 -11.05
C LEU A 56 2.21 -6.32 -12.17
N SER A 57 1.48 -7.39 -11.89
CA SER A 57 1.18 -8.43 -12.86
C SER A 57 -0.28 -8.87 -12.82
N VAL A 58 -0.77 -9.43 -13.92
CA VAL A 58 -2.09 -10.04 -13.97
C VAL A 58 -1.99 -11.48 -13.45
N PHE A 59 -2.71 -11.76 -12.38
CA PHE A 59 -2.80 -13.10 -11.80
C PHE A 59 -4.17 -13.71 -12.11
N LYS A 60 -4.21 -14.98 -12.48
CA LYS A 60 -5.47 -15.72 -12.61
C LYS A 60 -5.72 -16.50 -11.33
N SER A 61 -6.81 -16.18 -10.65
CA SER A 61 -7.26 -16.94 -9.50
C SER A 61 -7.74 -18.33 -9.91
N ASN A 62 -7.85 -19.25 -8.95
CA ASN A 62 -8.34 -20.63 -9.18
C ASN A 62 -9.74 -20.65 -9.80
N ASP A 63 -10.56 -19.62 -9.54
CA ASP A 63 -11.90 -19.44 -10.14
C ASP A 63 -11.87 -18.89 -11.57
N GLY A 64 -10.70 -18.80 -12.21
CA GLY A 64 -10.50 -18.29 -13.57
C GLY A 64 -10.59 -16.76 -13.72
N LYS A 65 -10.92 -16.03 -12.64
CA LYS A 65 -11.03 -14.57 -12.65
C LYS A 65 -9.65 -13.91 -12.60
N SER A 66 -9.47 -12.87 -13.41
CA SER A 66 -8.27 -12.03 -13.37
C SER A 66 -8.25 -11.15 -12.12
N GLN A 67 -7.12 -11.15 -11.43
CA GLN A 67 -6.78 -10.30 -10.30
C GLN A 67 -5.51 -9.52 -10.65
N LEU A 68 -5.36 -8.36 -10.05
CA LEU A 68 -4.09 -7.65 -10.06
C LEU A 68 -3.26 -8.18 -8.89
N LYS A 69 -2.02 -8.61 -9.18
CA LYS A 69 -1.02 -8.96 -8.19
C LYS A 69 -0.01 -7.81 -8.12
N VAL A 70 0.20 -7.29 -6.93
CA VAL A 70 1.27 -6.33 -6.63
C VAL A 70 2.31 -7.05 -5.81
N THR A 71 3.57 -7.00 -6.25
CA THR A 71 4.71 -7.57 -5.53
C THR A 71 5.58 -6.43 -5.04
N TYR A 72 5.86 -6.43 -3.75
CA TYR A 72 6.81 -5.54 -3.12
C TYR A 72 8.02 -6.34 -2.68
N SER A 73 9.19 -5.82 -3.01
CA SER A 73 10.48 -6.46 -2.74
C SER A 73 11.49 -5.47 -2.20
N GLY A 74 12.44 -5.98 -1.41
CA GLY A 74 13.59 -5.20 -0.97
C GLY A 74 14.29 -5.76 0.25
N GLU A 75 15.00 -4.89 0.96
CA GLU A 75 15.91 -5.29 2.04
C GLU A 75 15.20 -5.31 3.40
N PRO A 76 15.15 -6.47 4.08
CA PRO A 76 14.52 -6.58 5.38
C PRO A 76 15.28 -5.78 6.44
N TYR A 77 14.53 -5.09 7.28
CA TYR A 77 15.07 -4.35 8.42
C TYR A 77 15.61 -5.29 9.52
N GLN A 78 15.07 -6.51 9.57
CA GLN A 78 15.48 -7.56 10.50
C GLN A 78 15.58 -8.90 9.74
N GLY A 79 16.70 -9.59 9.91
CA GLY A 79 16.96 -10.89 9.27
C GLY A 79 17.85 -10.77 8.03
N GLU A 80 18.08 -11.91 7.39
CA GLU A 80 18.94 -12.01 6.21
C GLU A 80 18.10 -12.37 4.98
N GLY A 81 18.62 -12.03 3.81
CA GLY A 81 18.00 -12.31 2.52
C GLY A 81 17.14 -11.16 2.01
N HIS A 82 16.22 -11.49 1.10
CA HIS A 82 15.42 -10.51 0.39
C HIS A 82 13.94 -10.68 0.76
N ALA A 83 13.32 -9.59 1.21
CA ALA A 83 11.92 -9.58 1.59
C ALA A 83 11.03 -9.54 0.35
N LEU A 84 9.94 -10.30 0.36
CA LEU A 84 9.01 -10.37 -0.75
C LEU A 84 7.59 -10.58 -0.22
N VAL A 85 6.70 -9.65 -0.56
CA VAL A 85 5.30 -9.64 -0.11
C VAL A 85 4.38 -9.38 -1.30
N HIS A 86 3.25 -10.09 -1.32
CA HIS A 86 2.25 -9.99 -2.37
C HIS A 86 0.94 -9.41 -1.84
N GLU A 87 0.34 -8.55 -2.64
CA GLU A 87 -1.00 -8.01 -2.42
C GLU A 87 -1.85 -8.33 -3.66
N PHE A 88 -3.07 -8.83 -3.44
CA PHE A 88 -3.96 -9.26 -4.52
C PHE A 88 -5.24 -8.44 -4.52
N TRP A 89 -5.56 -7.86 -5.66
CA TRP A 89 -6.75 -7.05 -5.87
C TRP A 89 -7.69 -7.70 -6.87
N SER A 90 -8.87 -8.08 -6.39
CA SER A 90 -9.98 -8.43 -7.27
C SER A 90 -10.65 -7.15 -7.75
N LEU A 91 -10.85 -6.97 -9.07
CA LEU A 91 -11.44 -5.75 -9.65
C LEU A 91 -12.73 -6.06 -10.42
N ASN A 92 -13.53 -6.99 -9.89
CA ASN A 92 -14.71 -7.51 -10.59
C ASN A 92 -15.98 -6.72 -10.24
N THR A 93 -16.16 -6.32 -8.98
CA THR A 93 -17.35 -5.59 -8.52
C THR A 93 -17.09 -4.09 -8.33
N LYS A 94 -18.14 -3.27 -8.30
CA LYS A 94 -18.01 -1.82 -8.05
C LYS A 94 -17.33 -1.54 -6.71
N LYS A 95 -17.75 -2.24 -5.65
CA LYS A 95 -17.15 -2.12 -4.31
C LYS A 95 -15.65 -2.44 -4.32
N GLN A 96 -15.27 -3.53 -4.98
CA GLN A 96 -13.89 -3.95 -5.15
C GLN A 96 -13.03 -2.89 -5.86
N LYS A 97 -13.54 -2.33 -6.96
CA LYS A 97 -12.87 -1.26 -7.71
C LYS A 97 -12.72 0.00 -6.86
N GLN A 98 -13.74 0.34 -6.06
CA GLN A 98 -13.70 1.48 -5.15
C GLN A 98 -12.63 1.28 -4.06
N THR A 99 -12.63 0.13 -3.38
CA THR A 99 -11.62 -0.19 -2.37
C THR A 99 -10.20 -0.16 -2.96
N PHE A 100 -10.01 -0.65 -4.20
CA PHE A 100 -8.73 -0.54 -4.90
C PHE A 100 -8.33 0.91 -5.16
N LYS A 101 -9.26 1.75 -5.65
CA LYS A 101 -8.98 3.16 -5.87
C LYS A 101 -8.57 3.86 -4.57
N ASP A 102 -9.32 3.59 -3.52
CA ASP A 102 -9.12 4.23 -2.23
C ASP A 102 -7.81 3.76 -1.56
N GLN A 103 -7.59 2.45 -1.42
CA GLN A 103 -6.46 1.91 -0.65
C GLN A 103 -5.17 1.70 -1.46
N PHE A 104 -5.24 1.57 -2.78
CA PHE A 104 -4.06 1.40 -3.63
C PHE A 104 -3.79 2.64 -4.48
N VAL A 105 -4.76 3.10 -5.28
CA VAL A 105 -4.49 4.20 -6.23
C VAL A 105 -4.19 5.51 -5.50
N ARG A 106 -5.00 5.95 -4.53
CA ARG A 106 -4.78 7.24 -3.84
C ARG A 106 -3.38 7.35 -3.22
N PRO A 107 -2.87 6.35 -2.47
CA PRO A 107 -1.53 6.46 -1.87
C PRO A 107 -0.39 6.30 -2.88
N HIS A 108 -0.55 5.45 -3.91
CA HIS A 108 0.51 5.13 -4.86
C HIS A 108 0.57 6.09 -6.06
N LEU A 109 -0.47 6.85 -6.37
CA LEU A 109 -0.47 7.72 -7.55
C LEU A 109 0.55 8.85 -7.37
N ALA A 110 1.58 8.88 -8.23
CA ALA A 110 2.63 9.89 -8.16
C ALA A 110 2.13 11.27 -8.60
N ASP A 111 1.31 11.33 -9.65
CA ASP A 111 0.71 12.56 -10.16
C ASP A 111 -0.75 12.69 -9.70
N LYS A 112 -0.95 13.45 -8.61
CA LYS A 112 -2.28 13.72 -8.04
C LYS A 112 -3.15 14.63 -8.92
N HIS A 113 -2.58 15.34 -9.90
CA HIS A 113 -3.35 16.23 -10.79
C HIS A 113 -4.08 15.47 -11.89
N ARG A 114 -3.63 14.25 -12.22
CA ARG A 114 -4.26 13.41 -13.24
C ARG A 114 -4.91 12.18 -12.58
N PRO A 115 -6.23 12.20 -12.33
CA PRO A 115 -6.89 11.07 -11.70
C PRO A 115 -6.69 9.79 -12.53
N PHE A 116 -6.57 8.66 -11.82
CA PHE A 116 -6.45 7.35 -12.44
C PHE A 116 -7.77 6.60 -12.26
N GLU A 117 -8.54 6.45 -13.34
CA GLU A 117 -9.89 5.89 -13.27
C GLU A 117 -9.97 4.42 -13.66
N GLU A 118 -8.92 3.89 -14.28
CA GLU A 118 -8.90 2.52 -14.78
C GLU A 118 -8.92 1.51 -13.63
N ALA A 119 -9.70 0.45 -13.79
CA ALA A 119 -9.88 -0.56 -12.75
C ALA A 119 -10.04 -1.95 -13.38
N SER A 120 -9.26 -2.25 -14.43
CA SER A 120 -9.03 -3.61 -14.92
C SER A 120 -7.58 -4.00 -14.62
N PRO A 121 -7.29 -5.27 -14.25
CA PRO A 121 -5.92 -5.69 -13.94
C PRO A 121 -4.93 -5.37 -15.07
N THR A 122 -5.31 -5.63 -16.32
CA THR A 122 -4.47 -5.37 -17.50
C THR A 122 -4.12 -3.89 -17.69
N ARG A 123 -5.11 -2.99 -17.55
CA ARG A 123 -4.91 -1.55 -17.71
C ARG A 123 -4.10 -0.96 -16.56
N VAL A 124 -4.30 -1.47 -15.35
CA VAL A 124 -3.51 -1.06 -14.18
C VAL A 124 -2.03 -1.44 -14.37
N VAL A 125 -1.74 -2.67 -14.81
CA VAL A 125 -0.37 -3.13 -15.12
C VAL A 125 0.26 -2.26 -16.22
N ALA A 126 -0.46 -1.98 -17.31
CA ALA A 126 0.05 -1.14 -18.39
C ALA A 126 0.42 0.30 -17.93
N ASN A 127 -0.18 0.76 -16.85
CA ASN A 127 0.07 2.08 -16.25
C ASN A 127 0.93 2.01 -14.98
N GLN A 128 1.68 0.92 -14.75
CA GLN A 128 2.53 0.75 -13.55
C GLN A 128 3.45 1.95 -13.28
N HIS A 129 4.00 2.55 -14.34
CA HIS A 129 4.88 3.72 -14.27
C HIS A 129 4.27 4.96 -13.60
N ARG A 130 2.93 5.01 -13.45
CA ARG A 130 2.22 6.10 -12.76
C ARG A 130 2.19 5.93 -11.24
N PHE A 131 2.51 4.74 -10.75
CA PHE A 131 2.49 4.41 -9.34
C PHE A 131 3.90 4.48 -8.76
N ARG A 132 4.06 5.22 -7.67
CA ARG A 132 5.26 5.23 -6.85
C ARG A 132 5.26 4.03 -5.91
N LEU A 133 6.44 3.52 -5.60
CA LEU A 133 6.60 2.53 -4.55
C LEU A 133 6.52 3.18 -3.16
N PRO A 134 6.07 2.44 -2.13
CA PRO A 134 6.25 2.85 -0.74
C PRO A 134 7.74 2.84 -0.35
N GLN A 135 8.12 3.60 0.67
CA GLN A 135 9.48 3.54 1.24
C GLN A 135 9.64 2.32 2.14
N PHE A 136 8.67 2.07 3.02
CA PHE A 136 8.67 0.90 3.89
C PHE A 136 7.39 0.10 3.72
N VAL A 137 7.54 -1.22 3.75
CA VAL A 137 6.44 -2.17 3.74
C VAL A 137 6.43 -2.93 5.06
N ILE A 138 5.27 -2.95 5.71
CA ILE A 138 5.03 -3.70 6.93
C ILE A 138 4.07 -4.85 6.61
N ALA A 139 4.53 -6.07 6.81
CA ALA A 139 3.74 -7.28 6.68
C ALA A 139 3.72 -8.05 7.99
N ARG A 140 2.71 -8.91 8.15
CA ARG A 140 2.54 -9.78 9.31
C ARG A 140 2.43 -11.23 8.88
N LYS A 141 3.00 -12.14 9.65
CA LYS A 141 2.91 -13.57 9.40
C LYS A 141 1.47 -14.04 9.56
N SER A 142 0.91 -14.62 8.52
CA SER A 142 -0.44 -15.20 8.47
C SER A 142 -0.33 -16.65 8.00
N GLY A 143 -0.15 -17.56 8.96
CA GLY A 143 0.15 -18.96 8.68
C GLY A 143 1.51 -19.11 8.00
N ARG A 144 1.53 -19.58 6.76
CA ARG A 144 2.75 -19.77 5.96
C ARG A 144 3.11 -18.56 5.08
N PHE A 145 2.26 -17.54 5.04
CA PHE A 145 2.41 -16.42 4.12
C PHE A 145 2.56 -15.10 4.87
N TRP A 146 3.20 -14.12 4.24
CA TRP A 146 3.22 -12.74 4.70
C TRP A 146 2.00 -12.00 4.17
N LYS A 147 1.21 -11.42 5.07
CA LYS A 147 0.08 -10.57 4.71
C LYS A 147 0.48 -9.11 4.88
N LEU A 148 0.30 -8.31 3.85
CA LEU A 148 0.51 -6.87 3.91
C LEU A 148 -0.38 -6.26 5.01
N ARG A 149 0.22 -5.43 5.86
CA ARG A 149 -0.47 -4.70 6.94
C ARG A 149 -0.50 -3.20 6.67
N ASP A 150 0.65 -2.61 6.40
CA ASP A 150 0.79 -1.17 6.21
C ASP A 150 1.87 -0.87 5.17
N LYS A 151 1.77 0.31 4.58
CA LYS A 151 2.73 0.89 3.62
C LYS A 151 3.03 2.30 4.10
N ILE A 152 4.30 2.67 4.13
CA ILE A 152 4.75 4.01 4.52
C ILE A 152 5.49 4.60 3.34
N PHE A 153 5.08 5.78 2.92
CA PHE A 153 5.69 6.50 1.83
C PHE A 153 6.66 7.57 2.32
N GLU A 154 7.62 7.94 1.47
CA GLU A 154 8.69 8.89 1.81
C GLU A 154 8.16 10.27 2.24
N ASP A 155 7.03 10.71 1.68
CA ASP A 155 6.37 11.96 2.03
C ASP A 155 5.76 11.95 3.44
N GLU A 156 5.53 10.78 4.04
CA GLU A 156 4.96 10.64 5.38
C GLU A 156 6.04 10.80 6.48
N LEU A 157 7.32 10.59 6.17
CA LEU A 157 8.43 10.57 7.14
C LEU A 157 9.21 11.90 7.28
N LYS A 158 8.82 12.98 6.57
CA LYS A 158 9.59 14.25 6.44
C LYS A 158 8.93 15.52 6.96
#